data_AF-A0A960VQ10-F1
#
_entry.id   AF-A0A960VQ10-F1
#
_cell.length_a   1.000
_cell.length_b   1.000
_cell.length_c   1.000
_cell.angle_alpha   90.00
_cell.angle_beta   90.00
_cell.angle_gamma   90.00
#
_symmetry.space_group_name_H-M   'P 1'
#
loop_
_entity.id
_entity.type
_entity.pdbx_description
1 polymer ?
#
loop_
_entity_poly.entity_id
_entity_poly.type
_entity_poly.pdbx_seq_one_letter_code
_entity_poly.pdbx_strand_id
1 'polypeptide(L)' 'QIELLGDACGTELLRTAYHTVAEGYGGRGLLLDDPAKIDETLREAQAIAKQGKPVVVNVMIGKTDFRKGSISM' A
#
# COMPACT_ATOMS: atom_id res chain seq x y z
N GLN A 1 12.07 3.34 -15.66
CA GLN A 1 11.13 4.34 -16.08
C GLN A 1 11.95 5.50 -16.58
N ILE A 2 11.94 5.68 -17.89
CA ILE A 2 12.42 6.90 -18.53
C ILE A 2 11.30 7.94 -18.46
N GLU A 3 11.66 9.20 -18.23
CA GLU A 3 10.71 10.32 -18.30
C GLU A 3 10.54 10.71 -19.77
N LEU A 4 9.34 10.48 -20.31
CA LEU A 4 9.03 10.73 -21.73
C LEU A 4 8.31 12.06 -21.96
N LEU A 5 7.43 12.46 -21.02
CA LEU A 5 6.49 13.56 -21.20
C LEU A 5 6.82 14.82 -20.37
N GLY A 6 7.85 14.76 -19.52
CA GLY A 6 8.27 15.88 -18.66
C GLY A 6 7.26 16.27 -17.56
N ASP A 7 6.16 15.54 -17.44
CA ASP A 7 5.08 15.76 -16.47
C ASP A 7 4.58 14.40 -15.93
N ALA A 8 4.17 14.39 -14.67
CA ALA A 8 3.62 13.24 -13.97
C ALA A 8 2.10 13.08 -14.11
N CYS A 9 1.43 13.93 -14.89
CA CYS A 9 -0.03 13.93 -15.17
C CYS A 9 -0.65 12.53 -15.39
N GLY A 10 0.07 11.59 -16.03
CA GLY A 10 -0.41 10.22 -16.28
C GLY A 10 -0.03 9.18 -15.23
N THR A 11 0.69 9.56 -14.17
CA THR A 11 1.33 8.62 -13.24
C THR A 11 1.12 8.93 -11.76
N GLU A 12 0.75 10.17 -11.41
CA GLU A 12 0.35 10.50 -10.05
C GLU A 12 -1.09 10.09 -9.80
N LEU A 13 -1.29 9.31 -8.75
CA LEU A 13 -2.60 8.87 -8.29
C LEU A 13 -2.87 9.46 -6.91
N LEU A 14 -4.11 9.88 -6.70
CA LEU A 14 -4.58 10.24 -5.37
C LEU A 14 -4.51 9.04 -4.43
N ARG A 15 -4.25 9.31 -3.15
CA ARG A 15 -4.22 8.23 -2.15
C ARG A 15 -5.64 7.73 -1.90
N THR A 16 -5.81 6.41 -2.05
CA THR A 16 -7.05 5.72 -1.67
C THR A 16 -6.91 5.11 -0.28
N ALA A 17 -7.93 5.28 0.57
CA ALA A 17 -7.99 4.68 1.89
C ALA A 17 -8.37 3.19 1.82
N TYR A 18 -7.52 2.35 1.23
CA TYR A 18 -7.79 0.92 1.01
C TYR A 18 -8.12 0.13 2.28
N HIS A 19 -7.59 0.56 3.44
CA HIS A 19 -7.96 -0.03 4.72
C HIS A 19 -9.45 0.17 5.03
N THR A 20 -10.05 1.32 4.69
CA THR A 20 -11.49 1.55 4.85
C THR A 20 -12.31 0.75 3.82
N VAL A 21 -11.83 0.69 2.58
CA VAL A 21 -12.50 -0.07 1.50
C VAL A 21 -12.63 -1.56 1.86
N ALA A 22 -11.57 -2.16 2.42
CA ALA A 22 -11.59 -3.55 2.85
C ALA A 22 -12.68 -3.84 3.89
N GLU A 23 -12.95 -2.90 4.80
CA GLU A 23 -14.01 -3.04 5.80
C GLU A 23 -15.40 -3.00 5.17
N GLY A 24 -15.60 -2.18 4.13
CA GLY A 24 -16.85 -2.15 3.36
C GLY A 24 -17.19 -3.48 2.67
N TYR A 25 -16.17 -4.30 2.35
CA TYR A 25 -16.35 -5.65 1.80
C TYR A 25 -16.43 -6.75 2.87
N GLY A 26 -16.53 -6.40 4.15
CA GLY A 26 -16.59 -7.36 5.27
C GLY A 26 -15.22 -7.86 5.76
N GLY A 27 -14.12 -7.35 5.19
CA GLY A 27 -12.76 -7.60 5.64
C GLY A 27 -12.35 -6.69 6.80
N ARG A 28 -11.06 -6.70 7.12
CA ARG A 28 -10.43 -5.76 8.06
C ARG A 28 -9.33 -4.99 7.34
N GLY A 29 -9.27 -3.68 7.57
CA GLY A 29 -8.17 -2.85 7.10
C GLY A 29 -7.27 -2.38 8.23
N LEU A 30 -5.96 -2.36 7.95
CA LEU A 30 -4.95 -1.74 8.80
C LEU A 30 -4.17 -0.73 7.97
N LEU A 31 -3.94 0.47 8.51
CA LEU A 31 -3.09 1.48 7.90
C LEU A 31 -1.68 1.37 8.48
N LEU A 32 -0.67 1.29 7.63
CA LEU A 32 0.74 1.31 8.03
C LEU A 32 1.42 2.52 7.39
N ASP A 33 1.48 3.61 8.13
CA ASP A 33 2.09 4.89 7.72
C ASP A 33 3.35 5.26 8.53
N ASP A 34 3.65 4.48 9.56
CA ASP A 34 4.85 4.59 10.39
C ASP A 34 5.69 3.30 10.31
N PRO A 35 6.93 3.36 9.78
CA PRO A 35 7.83 2.21 9.74
C PRO A 35 8.09 1.56 11.10
N ALA A 36 8.02 2.30 12.21
CA ALA A 36 8.21 1.74 13.55
C ALA A 36 7.10 0.74 13.93
N LYS A 37 5.94 0.79 13.25
CA LYS A 37 4.78 -0.07 13.51
C LYS A 37 4.69 -1.29 12.61
N ILE A 38 5.69 -1.54 11.75
CA ILE A 38 5.68 -2.67 10.80
C ILE A 38 5.41 -4.00 11.53
N ASP A 39 6.24 -4.31 12.54
CA ASP A 39 6.15 -5.58 13.25
C ASP A 39 4.84 -5.73 14.03
N GLU A 40 4.37 -4.66 14.67
CA GLU A 40 3.10 -4.63 15.40
C GLU A 40 1.93 -4.88 14.44
N THR A 41 1.87 -4.13 13.35
CA THR A 41 0.78 -4.20 12.37
C THR A 41 0.71 -5.56 11.69
N LEU A 42 1.85 -6.16 11.35
CA LEU A 42 1.89 -7.48 10.75
C LEU A 42 1.46 -8.58 11.74
N ARG A 43 1.83 -8.47 13.02
CA ARG A 43 1.35 -9.39 14.06
C ARG A 43 -0.17 -9.28 14.27
N GLU A 44 -0.70 -8.06 14.30
CA GLU A 44 -2.15 -7.81 14.38
C GLU A 44 -2.88 -8.43 13.17
N ALA A 45 -2.39 -8.16 11.96
CA ALA A 45 -2.96 -8.70 10.72
C ALA A 45 -3.03 -10.23 10.75
N GLN A 46 -1.95 -10.89 11.17
CA GLN A 46 -1.90 -12.35 11.29
C GLN A 46 -2.87 -12.88 12.36
N ALA A 47 -2.98 -12.20 13.50
CA ALA A 47 -3.90 -12.59 14.57
C ALA A 47 -5.37 -12.52 14.12
N ILE A 48 -5.75 -11.48 13.37
CA ILE A 48 -7.08 -11.33 12.79
C ILE A 48 -7.32 -12.38 11.70
N ALA A 49 -6.35 -12.59 10.82
CA ALA A 49 -6.45 -13.59 9.75
C ALA A 49 -6.66 -15.01 10.30
N LYS A 50 -6.01 -15.37 11.41
CA LYS A 50 -6.20 -16.65 12.10
C LYS A 50 -7.62 -16.87 12.63
N GLN A 51 -8.41 -15.80 12.80
CA GLN A 51 -9.82 -15.87 13.20
C GLN A 51 -10.76 -16.03 11.99
N GLY A 52 -10.21 -16.20 10.78
CA GLY A 52 -10.98 -16.42 9.55
C GLY A 52 -11.41 -15.12 8.85
N LYS A 53 -10.90 -13.96 9.26
CA LYS A 53 -11.25 -12.68 8.65
C LYS A 53 -10.18 -12.22 7.65
N PRO A 54 -10.50 -11.94 6.38
CA PRO A 54 -9.55 -11.36 5.42
C PRO A 54 -9.04 -9.99 5.89
N VAL A 55 -7.73 -9.75 5.75
CA VAL A 55 -7.09 -8.50 6.19
C VAL A 55 -6.32 -7.84 5.05
N VAL A 56 -6.50 -6.53 4.89
CA VAL A 56 -5.70 -5.66 4.03
C VAL A 56 -4.82 -4.78 4.90
N VAL A 57 -3.51 -4.78 4.63
CA VAL A 57 -2.58 -3.80 5.21
C VAL A 57 -2.26 -2.76 4.13
N ASN A 58 -2.77 -1.54 4.29
CA ASN A 58 -2.49 -0.42 3.40
C ASN A 58 -1.17 0.24 3.82
N VAL A 59 -0.06 -0.13 3.16
CA VAL A 59 1.28 0.36 3.49
C VAL A 59 1.60 1.63 2.72
N MET A 60 1.91 2.71 3.44
CA MET A 60 2.37 3.94 2.85
C MET A 60 3.88 3.84 2.57
N ILE A 61 4.22 3.47 1.33
CA ILE A 61 5.61 3.43 0.88
C ILE A 61 6.08 4.79 0.36
N GLY A 62 7.34 5.13 0.62
CA GLY A 62 7.98 6.32 0.07
C GLY A 62 8.30 6.19 -1.42
N LYS A 63 8.67 7.32 -2.05
CA LYS A 63 9.22 7.31 -3.42
C LYS A 63 10.63 6.67 -3.39
N THR A 64 10.97 5.91 -4.43
CA THR A 64 12.29 5.27 -4.57
C THR A 64 12.78 5.40 -6.01
N ASP A 65 14.10 5.41 -6.20
CA ASP A 65 14.73 5.35 -7.53
C ASP A 65 14.81 3.92 -8.10
N PHE A 66 14.17 2.93 -7.44
CA PHE A 66 14.28 1.50 -7.74
C PHE A 66 13.94 1.11 -9.19
N ARG A 67 13.34 2.02 -9.97
CA ARG A 67 13.09 1.83 -11.39
C ARG A 67 13.46 3.05 -12.22
N LYS A 68 14.36 3.94 -11.82
CA LYS A 68 14.75 5.08 -12.68
C LYS A 68 15.53 4.59 -13.90
N GLY A 69 15.19 5.05 -15.11
CA GLY A 69 15.89 4.69 -16.36
C GLY A 69 15.51 3.34 -17.02
N SER A 70 14.77 2.44 -16.34
CA SER A 70 14.28 1.21 -17.01
C SER A 70 13.24 1.48 -18.13
N ILE A 71 13.26 0.70 -19.20
CA ILE A 71 12.11 0.58 -20.11
C ILE A 71 11.50 -0.78 -19.79
N SER A 72 10.40 -0.78 -19.04
CA SER A 72 9.63 -2.00 -18.83
C SER A 72 8.72 -2.18 -20.04
N MET A 73 9.06 -3.13 -20.92
CA MET A 73 8.11 -3.72 -21.87
C MET A 73 7.39 -4.89 -21.21
#